data_AF-A0A4P0YHJ3-F1
#
_entry.id   AF-A0A4P0YHJ3-F1
#
_cell.length_a   1.000
_cell.length_b   1.000
_cell.length_c   1.000
_cell.angle_alpha   90.00
_cell.angle_beta   90.00
_cell.angle_gamma   90.00
#
_symmetry.space_group_name_H-M   'P 1'
#
loop_
_entity.id
_entity.type
_entity.pdbx_description
1 polymer ?
#
loop_
_entity_poly.entity_id
_entity_poly.type
_entity_poly.pdbx_seq_one_letter_code
_entity_poly.pdbx_strand_id
1 'polypeptide(L)' 'MATLKELMAKQSPDSQQRIAAKAAEIRQSVALNLLREELQMSQTEMAAAMG' A
#
# COMPACT_ATOMS: atom_id res chain seq x y z
N MET A 1 2.81 8.65 -24.43
CA MET A 1 2.39 7.96 -23.18
C MET A 1 1.71 8.98 -22.29
N ALA A 2 0.57 8.64 -21.68
CA ALA A 2 -0.04 9.50 -20.67
C ALA A 2 0.63 9.28 -19.31
N THR A 3 0.80 10.35 -18.54
CA THR A 3 1.29 10.33 -17.16
C THR A 3 0.24 9.71 -16.22
N LEU A 4 0.67 9.26 -15.04
CA LEU A 4 -0.26 8.76 -14.02
C LEU A 4 -1.32 9.81 -13.64
N LYS A 5 -0.92 11.09 -13.53
CA LYS A 5 -1.83 12.20 -13.22
C LYS A 5 -2.93 12.35 -14.28
N GLU A 6 -2.54 12.27 -15.56
CA GLU A 6 -3.49 12.34 -16.68
C GLU A 6 -4.39 11.10 -16.75
N LEU A 7 -3.90 9.93 -16.37
CA LEU A 7 -4.71 8.71 -16.29
C LEU A 7 -5.70 8.76 -15.12
N MET A 8 -5.31 9.30 -13.96
CA MET A 8 -6.21 9.48 -12.82
C MET A 8 -7.29 10.52 -13.09
N ALA A 9 -6.96 11.61 -13.79
CA ALA A 9 -7.93 12.63 -14.17
C ALA A 9 -9.07 12.09 -15.07
N LYS A 10 -8.83 10.98 -15.79
CA LYS A 10 -9.84 10.30 -16.63
C LYS A 10 -10.76 9.36 -15.85
N GLN A 11 -10.45 9.07 -14.58
CA GLN A 11 -11.25 8.21 -13.73
C GLN A 11 -12.36 8.97 -13.02
N SER A 12 -13.49 8.31 -12.76
CA SER A 12 -14.55 8.89 -11.93
C SER A 12 -14.06 9.14 -10.49
N PRO A 13 -14.68 10.07 -9.74
CA PRO A 13 -14.35 10.33 -8.34
C PRO A 13 -14.34 9.06 -7.49
N ASP A 14 -15.35 8.21 -7.61
CA ASP A 14 -15.44 6.93 -6.90
C ASP A 14 -14.29 5.98 -7.24
N SER A 15 -13.91 5.93 -8.52
CA SER A 15 -12.78 5.12 -8.97
C SER A 15 -11.46 5.64 -8.42
N GLN A 16 -11.26 6.97 -8.40
CA GLN A 16 -10.09 7.60 -7.78
C GLN A 16 -10.02 7.29 -6.28
N GLN A 17 -11.14 7.33 -5.56
CA GLN A 17 -11.19 6.98 -4.14
C GLN A 17 -10.80 5.52 -3.88
N ARG A 18 -11.35 4.57 -4.66
CA ARG A 18 -10.96 3.16 -4.54
C ARG A 18 -9.48 2.93 -4.84
N ILE A 19 -8.94 3.61 -5.85
CA ILE A 19 -7.52 3.54 -6.20
C ILE A 19 -6.66 4.09 -5.04
N ALA A 20 -7.06 5.22 -4.45
CA ALA A 20 -6.36 5.80 -3.31
C ALA A 20 -6.36 4.88 -2.09
N ALA A 21 -7.51 4.28 -1.76
CA ALA A 21 -7.65 3.30 -0.68
C ALA A 21 -6.74 2.08 -0.90
N LYS A 22 -6.82 1.46 -2.08
CA LYS A 22 -5.98 0.31 -2.42
C LYS A 22 -4.49 0.66 -2.41
N ALA A 23 -4.12 1.85 -2.88
CA ALA A 23 -2.74 2.31 -2.84
C ALA A 23 -2.25 2.52 -1.40
N ALA A 24 -3.13 2.94 -0.47
CA ALA A 24 -2.78 3.04 0.95
C ALA A 24 -2.52 1.66 1.56
N GLU A 25 -3.38 0.68 1.30
CA GLU A 25 -3.19 -0.71 1.74
C GLU A 25 -1.87 -1.30 1.22
N ILE A 26 -1.58 -1.11 -0.07
CA ILE A 26 -0.33 -1.59 -0.67
C ILE A 26 0.89 -0.92 -0.01
N ARG A 27 0.86 0.40 0.19
CA ARG A 27 1.95 1.12 0.87
C ARG A 27 2.18 0.59 2.29
N GLN A 28 1.11 0.34 3.03
CA GLN A 28 1.19 -0.25 4.36
C GLN A 28 1.83 -1.65 4.32
N SER A 29 1.38 -2.51 3.40
CA SER A 29 1.95 -3.85 3.23
C SER A 29 3.45 -3.80 2.89
N VAL A 30 3.85 -2.92 1.98
CA VAL A 30 5.27 -2.73 1.62
C VAL A 30 6.08 -2.25 2.83
N ALA A 31 5.57 -1.26 3.58
CA ALA A 31 6.26 -0.75 4.76
C ALA A 31 6.44 -1.83 5.85
N LEU A 32 5.42 -2.65 6.09
CA LEU A 32 5.50 -3.77 7.03
C LEU A 32 6.51 -4.82 6.58
N ASN A 33 6.53 -5.16 5.28
CA ASN A 33 7.51 -6.11 4.75
C ASN A 33 8.95 -5.59 4.91
N LEU A 34 9.20 -4.32 4.63
CA LEU A 34 10.52 -3.71 4.81
C LEU A 34 10.94 -3.72 6.28
N LEU A 35 10.02 -3.36 7.19
CA LEU A 35 10.29 -3.40 8.63
C LEU A 35 10.62 -4.82 9.11
N ARG A 36 9.90 -5.82 8.58
CA ARG A 36 10.13 -7.23 8.89
C ARG A 36 11.53 -7.67 8.47
N GLU A 37 11.95 -7.29 7.27
CA GLU A 37 13.27 -7.61 6.74
C GLU A 37 14.38 -6.95 7.56
N GLU A 38 14.24 -5.67 7.88
CA GLU A 38 15.21 -4.91 8.69
C GLU A 38 15.38 -5.50 10.09
N LEU A 39 14.28 -5.90 10.72
CA LEU A 39 14.31 -6.49 12.06
C LEU A 39 14.61 -8.00 12.06
N GLN A 40 14.86 -8.61 10.90
CA GLN A 40 15.01 -10.06 10.73
C GLN A 40 13.86 -10.87 11.34
N MET A 41 12.65 -10.30 11.33
CA MET A 41 11.46 -10.90 11.91
C MET A 41 10.75 -11.83 10.92
N SER A 42 10.08 -12.85 11.41
CA SER A 42 9.09 -13.61 10.66
C SER A 42 7.74 -12.89 10.62
N GLN A 43 6.86 -13.32 9.70
CA GLN A 43 5.50 -12.78 9.62
C GLN A 43 4.70 -13.07 10.90
N THR A 44 4.94 -14.22 11.53
CA THR A 44 4.30 -14.63 12.79
C THR A 44 4.72 -13.72 13.95
N GLU A 45 6.01 -13.39 14.05
CA GLU A 45 6.52 -12.49 15.08
C GLU A 45 6.01 -11.05 14.88
N MET A 46 5.94 -10.58 13.63
CA MET A 46 5.36 -9.28 13.33
C MET A 46 3.87 -9.23 13.69
N ALA A 47 3.11 -10.28 13.38
CA ALA A 47 1.70 -10.37 13.76
C ALA A 47 1.53 -10.31 15.28
N ALA A 48 2.32 -11.08 16.04
CA ALA A 48 2.29 -11.05 17.50
C ALA A 48 2.65 -9.67 18.09
N ALA A 49 3.54 -8.91 17.44
CA ALA A 49 3.93 -7.56 17.87
C ALA A 49 2.87 -6.49 17.57
N MET A 50 1.99 -6.72 16.60
CA MET A 50 0.93 -5.78 16.20
C MET A 50 -0.36 -5.90 17.02
N GLY A 51 -0.46 -6.91 17.90
CA GLY A 51 -1.65 -7.23 18.70
C GLY A 51 -2.68 -8.03 17.92
#